data_AF-R0IDJ6-F1
#
_entry.id   AF-R0IDJ6-F1
#
_cell.length_a   1.000
_cell.length_b   1.000
_cell.length_c   1.000
_cell.angle_alpha   90.00
_cell.angle_beta   90.00
_cell.angle_gamma   90.00
#
_symmetry.space_group_name_H-M   'P 1'
#
loop_
_entity.id
_entity.type
_entity.pdbx_description
1 polymer ?
#
loop_
_entity_poly.entity_id
_entity_poly.type
_entity_poly.pdbx_seq_one_letter_code
_entity_poly.pdbx_strand_id
1 'polypeptide(L)'
;VSFLNSIFALLQSIVDQKAFLRQRIAKEKQQLHKLCDENQNLQIREFMFGCLKEEMDVYLLDKQDLRDLSSFIDKYLNEILTKYGESCSSLPLIVADAATPVGFNGHI
;
A
#
# COMPACT_ATOMS: atom_id res chain seq x y z
N VAL A 1 8.80 15.53 -57.22
CA VAL A 1 9.45 14.50 -56.36
C VAL A 1 9.93 15.09 -55.03
N SER A 2 10.68 16.20 -55.01
CA SER A 2 11.20 16.84 -53.78
C SER A 2 10.13 17.28 -52.76
N PHE A 3 9.03 17.89 -53.22
CA PHE A 3 7.95 18.36 -52.35
C PHE A 3 7.26 17.23 -51.57
N LEU A 4 6.97 16.11 -52.25
CA LEU A 4 6.34 14.93 -51.65
C LEU A 4 7.22 14.30 -50.55
N ASN A 5 8.53 14.22 -50.78
CA ASN A 5 9.48 13.73 -49.77
C ASN A 5 9.51 14.63 -48.53
N SER A 6 9.39 15.94 -48.72
CA SER A 6 9.37 16.90 -47.61
C SER A 6 8.09 16.79 -46.77
N ILE A 7 6.94 16.60 -47.42
CA ILE A 7 5.67 16.32 -46.72
C ILE A 7 5.76 15.02 -45.93
N PHE A 8 6.29 13.96 -46.54
CA PHE A 8 6.44 12.67 -45.87
C PHE A 8 7.32 12.78 -44.62
N ALA A 9 8.46 13.49 -44.72
CA ALA A 9 9.35 13.72 -43.58
C ALA A 9 8.66 14.51 -42.44
N LEU A 10 7.84 15.51 -42.78
CA LEU A 10 7.06 16.25 -41.78
C LEU A 10 6.04 15.35 -41.07
N LEU A 11 5.32 14.52 -41.83
CA LEU A 11 4.33 13.60 -41.26
C LEU A 11 4.99 12.57 -40.33
N GLN A 12 6.16 12.04 -40.73
CA GLN A 12 6.93 11.12 -39.91
C GLN A 12 7.35 11.79 -38.60
N SER A 13 7.90 13.01 -38.66
CA SER A 13 8.28 13.78 -37.47
C SER A 13 7.11 14.01 -36.51
N ILE A 14 5.92 14.34 -37.03
CA ILE A 14 4.71 14.51 -36.22
C ILE A 14 4.27 13.18 -35.58
N VAL A 15 4.34 12.07 -36.32
CA VAL A 15 4.01 10.73 -35.79
C VAL A 15 4.97 10.34 -34.66
N ASP A 16 6.26 10.55 -34.85
CA ASP A 16 7.30 10.24 -33.87
C ASP A 16 7.15 11.10 -32.61
N GLN A 17 6.86 12.40 -32.76
CA GLN A 17 6.54 13.28 -31.63
C GLN A 17 5.30 12.83 -30.86
N LYS A 18 4.24 12.43 -31.56
CA LYS A 18 3.03 11.89 -30.91
C LYS A 18 3.31 10.58 -30.18
N ALA A 19 4.16 9.71 -30.73
CA ALA A 19 4.57 8.47 -30.08
C ALA A 19 5.38 8.77 -28.81
N PHE A 20 6.36 9.68 -28.90
CA PHE A 20 7.15 10.14 -27.75
C PHE A 20 6.27 10.69 -26.62
N LEU A 21 5.32 11.57 -26.95
CA LEU A 21 4.41 12.15 -25.96
C LEU A 21 3.56 11.07 -25.27
N ARG A 22 3.02 10.11 -26.03
CA ARG A 22 2.25 8.99 -25.47
C ARG A 22 3.09 8.13 -24.53
N GLN A 23 4.32 7.82 -24.91
CA GLN A 23 5.25 7.06 -24.06
C GLN A 23 5.54 7.81 -22.76
N ARG A 24 5.78 9.13 -22.84
CA ARG A 24 6.04 9.94 -21.66
C ARG A 24 4.83 10.01 -20.73
N ILE A 25 3.63 10.21 -21.27
CA ILE A 25 2.38 10.19 -20.48
C ILE A 25 2.19 8.84 -19.77
N ALA A 26 2.44 7.72 -20.47
CA ALA A 26 2.33 6.39 -19.88
C ALA A 26 3.32 6.19 -18.72
N LYS A 27 4.56 6.66 -18.87
CA LYS A 27 5.58 6.62 -17.82
C LYS A 27 5.16 7.45 -16.60
N GLU A 28 4.75 8.70 -16.80
CA GLU A 28 4.32 9.57 -15.70
C GLU A 28 3.08 8.99 -14.98
N LYS A 29 2.14 8.38 -15.71
CA LYS A 29 0.98 7.70 -15.12
C LYS A 29 1.41 6.53 -14.22
N GLN A 30 2.40 5.75 -14.64
CA GLN A 30 2.94 4.66 -13.82
C GLN A 30 3.64 5.19 -12.56
N GLN A 31 4.39 6.28 -12.69
CA GLN A 31 5.05 6.92 -11.54
C GLN A 31 4.03 7.50 -10.55
N LEU A 32 2.97 8.13 -11.04
CA LEU A 32 1.87 8.64 -10.21
C LEU A 32 1.18 7.50 -9.45
N HIS A 33 0.88 6.38 -10.11
CA HIS A 33 0.29 5.22 -9.46
C HIS A 33 1.18 4.70 -8.33
N LYS A 34 2.48 4.53 -8.60
CA LYS A 34 3.45 4.10 -7.62
C LYS A 34 3.51 5.04 -6.41
N LEU A 35 3.54 6.35 -6.63
CA LEU A 35 3.54 7.35 -5.56
C LEU A 35 2.25 7.32 -4.74
N CYS A 36 1.11 7.09 -5.39
CA CYS A 36 -0.18 6.94 -4.71
C CYS A 36 -0.16 5.72 -3.77
N ASP A 37 0.32 4.58 -4.27
CA ASP A 37 0.45 3.35 -3.49
C ASP A 37 1.44 3.54 -2.32
N GLU A 38 2.59 4.17 -2.56
CA GLU A 38 3.60 4.44 -1.53
C GLU A 38 3.06 5.38 -0.44
N ASN A 39 2.35 6.44 -0.83
CA ASN A 39 1.72 7.36 0.10
C ASN A 39 0.61 6.68 0.93
N GLN A 40 -0.23 5.86 0.30
CA GLN A 40 -1.26 5.10 1.02
C GLN A 40 -0.62 4.15 2.04
N ASN A 41 0.42 3.42 1.64
CA ASN A 41 1.16 2.54 2.54
C ASN A 41 1.80 3.29 3.72
N LEU A 42 2.29 4.51 3.49
CA LEU A 42 2.83 5.37 4.55
C LEU A 42 1.72 5.78 5.53
N GLN A 43 0.58 6.23 5.02
CA GLN A 43 -0.56 6.65 5.85
C GLN A 43 -1.09 5.49 6.71
N ILE A 44 -1.24 4.29 6.13
CA ILE A 44 -1.68 3.10 6.87
C ILE A 44 -0.64 2.72 7.94
N ARG A 45 0.66 2.85 7.66
CA ARG A 45 1.73 2.60 8.64
C ARG A 45 1.69 3.60 9.79
N GLU A 46 1.62 4.89 9.49
CA GLU A 46 1.51 5.95 10.50
C GLU A 46 0.29 5.74 11.38
N PHE A 47 -0.85 5.39 10.75
CA PHE A 47 -2.07 5.06 11.45
C PHE A 47 -1.91 3.87 12.41
N MET A 48 -1.32 2.77 11.92
CA MET A 48 -1.04 1.59 12.73
C MET A 48 -0.17 1.93 13.96
N PHE A 49 0.88 2.73 13.79
CA PHE A 49 1.70 3.18 14.92
C PHE A 49 0.97 4.15 15.85
N GLY A 50 0.12 5.02 15.32
CA GLY A 50 -0.75 5.88 16.12
C GLY A 50 -1.69 5.08 17.01
N CYS A 51 -2.26 3.98 16.50
CA CYS A 51 -3.09 3.06 17.28
C CYS A 51 -2.29 2.39 18.42
N LEU A 52 -1.05 1.96 18.14
CA LEU A 52 -0.18 1.37 19.17
C LEU A 52 0.21 2.35 20.29
N LYS A 53 0.21 3.65 19.98
CA LYS A 53 0.47 4.71 20.94
C LYS A 53 -0.79 5.24 21.62
N GLU A 54 -1.96 4.69 21.31
CA GLU A 54 -3.27 5.21 21.74
C GLU A 54 -3.53 6.66 21.28
N GLU A 55 -2.81 7.12 20.24
CA GLU A 55 -2.93 8.46 19.64
C GLU A 55 -4.01 8.53 18.55
N MET A 56 -4.50 7.38 18.07
CA MET A 56 -5.52 7.28 17.03
C MET A 56 -6.64 6.32 17.40
N ASP A 57 -7.85 6.70 17.03
CA ASP A 57 -9.06 5.92 17.26
C ASP A 57 -9.44 5.09 16.01
N VAL A 58 -9.47 3.77 16.19
CA VAL A 58 -9.82 2.77 15.18
C VAL A 58 -11.31 2.79 14.83
N TYR A 59 -12.17 3.32 15.71
CA TYR A 59 -13.62 3.35 15.48
C TYR A 59 -14.04 4.30 14.33
N LEU A 60 -13.13 5.12 13.82
CA LEU A 60 -13.36 6.01 12.68
C LEU A 60 -13.19 5.33 11.31
N LEU A 61 -12.68 4.10 11.27
CA LEU A 61 -12.44 3.38 10.02
C LEU A 61 -13.70 2.70 9.51
N ASP A 62 -13.93 2.77 8.20
CA ASP A 62 -14.99 2.00 7.57
C ASP A 62 -14.58 0.53 7.33
N LYS A 63 -15.52 -0.28 6.82
CA LYS A 63 -15.26 -1.71 6.56
C LYS A 63 -14.18 -1.96 5.50
N GLN A 64 -14.03 -1.05 4.54
CA GLN A 64 -13.01 -1.13 3.50
C GLN A 64 -11.65 -0.76 4.07
N ASP A 65 -11.59 0.32 4.84
CA ASP A 65 -10.36 0.77 5.51
C ASP A 65 -9.81 -0.30 6.46
N LEU A 66 -10.69 -0.98 7.21
CA LEU A 66 -10.30 -2.08 8.10
C LEU A 66 -9.72 -3.28 7.32
N ARG A 67 -10.25 -3.60 6.13
CA ARG A 67 -9.70 -4.66 5.28
C ARG A 67 -8.33 -4.29 4.74
N ASP A 68 -8.17 -3.06 4.29
CA ASP A 68 -6.90 -2.56 3.75
C ASP A 68 -5.83 -2.51 4.85
N LEU A 69 -6.20 -2.07 6.06
CA LEU A 69 -5.34 -2.11 7.23
C LEU A 69 -4.92 -3.54 7.59
N SER A 70 -5.86 -4.50 7.63
CA SER A 70 -5.55 -5.91 7.91
C SER A 70 -4.55 -6.48 6.91
N SER A 71 -4.78 -6.26 5.61
CA SER A 71 -3.87 -6.74 4.56
C SER A 71 -2.49 -6.10 4.65
N PHE A 72 -2.44 -4.81 5.00
CA PHE A 72 -1.18 -4.10 5.19
C PHE A 72 -0.39 -4.63 6.39
N ILE A 73 -1.06 -4.91 7.52
CA ILE A 73 -0.43 -5.49 8.71
C ILE A 73 0.21 -6.85 8.37
N ASP A 74 -0.51 -7.74 7.69
CA ASP A 74 0.02 -9.04 7.29
C ASP A 74 1.28 -8.90 6.41
N LYS A 75 1.22 -8.00 5.42
CA LYS A 75 2.35 -7.70 4.55
C LYS A 75 3.55 -7.14 5.34
N TYR A 76 3.29 -6.24 6.27
CA TYR A 76 4.34 -5.59 7.06
C TYR A 76 5.00 -6.57 8.04
N LEU A 77 4.21 -7.43 8.70
CA LEU A 77 4.73 -8.51 9.54
C LEU A 77 5.58 -9.48 8.72
N ASN A 78 5.14 -9.85 7.52
CA ASN A 78 5.93 -10.70 6.64
C ASN A 78 7.24 -10.04 6.19
N GLU A 79 7.24 -8.73 5.94
CA GLU A 79 8.46 -7.98 5.66
C GLU A 79 9.43 -8.02 6.85
N ILE A 80 8.95 -7.77 8.07
CA ILE A 80 9.75 -7.87 9.30
C ILE A 80 10.29 -9.30 9.46
N LEU A 81 9.45 -10.32 9.33
CA LEU A 81 9.87 -11.73 9.41
C LEU A 81 10.85 -12.10 8.30
N THR A 82 10.74 -11.52 7.10
CA THR A 82 11.73 -11.76 6.05
C THR A 82 13.05 -11.06 6.36
N LYS A 83 13.01 -9.86 6.93
CA LYS A 83 14.20 -9.06 7.27
C LYS A 83 14.92 -9.56 8.52
N TYR A 84 14.18 -10.11 9.48
CA TYR A 84 14.68 -10.47 10.82
C TYR A 84 14.43 -11.93 11.20
N GLY A 85 13.60 -12.67 10.48
CA GLY A 85 13.21 -14.06 10.78
C GLY A 85 14.25 -15.12 10.41
N GLU A 86 15.30 -14.79 9.66
CA GLU A 86 16.53 -15.61 9.67
C GLU A 86 17.26 -15.53 11.03
N SER A 87 16.91 -14.56 11.90
CA SER A 87 17.50 -14.35 13.23
C SER A 87 16.52 -14.44 14.41
N CYS A 88 15.22 -14.65 14.20
CA CYS A 88 14.20 -14.69 15.25
C CYS A 88 13.45 -16.03 15.29
N SER A 89 14.14 -17.12 15.64
CA SER A 89 13.53 -18.41 15.99
C SER A 89 12.96 -18.45 17.42
N SER A 90 12.84 -17.31 18.10
CA SER A 90 12.45 -17.23 19.50
C SER A 90 11.43 -16.11 19.77
N LEU A 91 10.18 -16.27 19.33
CA LEU A 91 9.08 -15.58 20.00
C LEU A 91 8.01 -16.61 20.35
N PRO A 92 7.69 -16.78 21.65
CA PRO A 92 6.65 -17.71 22.06
C PRO A 92 5.32 -17.16 21.56
N LEU A 93 4.66 -17.95 20.72
CA LEU A 93 3.25 -17.79 20.37
C LEU A 93 2.45 -17.90 21.68
N ILE A 94 2.09 -16.76 22.28
CA ILE A 94 1.10 -16.76 23.36
C ILE A 94 -0.25 -16.99 22.68
N VAL A 95 -0.63 -18.26 22.58
CA VAL A 95 -2.01 -18.64 22.35
C VAL A 95 -2.74 -18.28 23.65
N ALA A 96 -3.46 -17.15 23.63
CA ALA A 96 -4.41 -16.83 24.67
C ALA A 96 -5.57 -17.83 24.56
N ASP A 97 -5.56 -18.83 25.44
CA ASP A 97 -6.62 -19.82 25.55
C ASP A 97 -7.84 -19.13 26.17
N ALA A 98 -8.76 -18.68 25.30
CA ALA A 98 -10.03 -18.09 25.72
C ALA A 98 -11.00 -19.21 26.10
N ALA A 99 -10.88 -19.72 27.33
CA ALA A 99 -11.90 -20.55 27.93
C ALA A 99 -11.91 -20.36 29.46
N THR A 100 -12.74 -19.45 29.97
CA THR A 100 -13.81 -19.75 30.95
C THR A 100 -14.56 -18.48 31.41
N PRO A 101 -15.82 -18.63 31.84
CA PRO A 101 -16.85 -17.58 31.74
C PRO A 101 -16.97 -16.68 32.99
N VAL A 102 -17.59 -15.53 32.73
CA VAL A 102 -18.13 -14.53 33.66
C VAL A 102 -18.78 -15.16 34.90
N GLY A 103 -18.26 -14.83 36.08
CA GLY A 103 -18.92 -15.00 37.36
C GLY A 103 -19.45 -13.65 37.87
N PHE A 104 -20.76 -13.43 37.78
CA PHE A 104 -21.43 -12.34 38.50
C PHE A 104 -21.45 -12.67 40.00
N ASN A 105 -20.75 -11.89 40.82
CA ASN A 105 -21.00 -11.84 42.26
C ASN A 105 -21.68 -10.50 42.59
N GLY A 106 -23.01 -10.49 42.49
CA GLY A 106 -23.85 -9.51 43.16
C GLY A 106 -24.23 -10.06 44.53
N HIS A 107 -23.84 -9.35 45.59
CA HIS A 107 -24.38 -9.58 46.93
C HIS A 107 -25.13 -8.31 47.37
N ILE A 108 -26.44 -8.50 47.54
CA ILE A 108 -27.50 -7.73 48.23
C ILE A 108 -27.16 -6.32 48.70
#